data_AF-A0A973AC59-F1
#
_entry.id   AF-A0A973AC59-F1
#
_cell.length_a   1.000
_cell.length_b   1.000
_cell.length_c   1.000
_cell.angle_alpha   90.00
_cell.angle_beta   90.00
_cell.angle_gamma   90.00
#
_symmetry.space_group_name_H-M   'P 1'
#
loop_
_entity.id
_entity.type
_entity.pdbx_description
1 polymer ?
#
loop_
_entity_poly.entity_id
_entity_poly.type
_entity_poly.pdbx_seq_one_letter_code
_entity_poly.pdbx_strand_id
1 'polypeptide(L)'
;MNQLKYITVQNFISEKGIANEAITLSYEVFGKELHTAPIVLINHALTGNSDVAGENGWWKDVVGENKVIDTRKYTILAFNIPGNGYDGFVIENYKDFVARDIAQLFLIGLKKLKIKELFAIVGGSLGGGIAWEMAVLNPVVTK
;
A
#
# COMPACT_ATOMS: atom_id res chain seq x y z
N MET A 1 12.41 9.38 -11.10
CA MET A 1 11.90 9.04 -9.75
C MET A 1 10.40 9.15 -9.80
N ASN A 2 9.68 8.16 -9.27
CA ASN A 2 8.24 8.29 -9.17
C ASN A 2 7.89 9.34 -8.13
N GLN A 3 6.82 10.09 -8.41
CA GLN A 3 6.37 11.14 -7.52
C GLN A 3 5.48 10.53 -6.45
N LEU A 4 5.82 10.76 -5.18
CA LEU A 4 4.98 10.40 -4.06
C LEU A 4 3.63 11.13 -4.15
N LYS A 5 2.55 10.38 -4.02
CA LYS A 5 1.18 10.89 -4.02
C LYS A 5 0.56 10.67 -2.65
N TYR A 6 -0.44 11.47 -2.31
CA TYR A 6 -1.02 11.50 -0.96
C TYR A 6 -2.53 11.38 -0.96
N ILE A 7 -3.08 10.71 0.05
CA ILE A 7 -4.50 10.60 0.34
C ILE A 7 -4.70 10.76 1.83
N THR A 8 -5.60 11.65 2.25
CA THR A 8 -5.95 11.78 3.66
C THR A 8 -7.18 10.95 4.01
N VAL A 9 -7.04 10.10 5.03
CA VAL A 9 -8.13 9.42 5.73
C VAL A 9 -8.50 10.25 6.95
N GLN A 10 -9.78 10.56 7.10
CA GLN A 10 -10.31 11.36 8.20
C GLN A 10 -11.03 10.46 9.20
N ASN A 11 -10.98 10.80 10.49
CA ASN A 11 -11.70 10.15 11.57
C ASN A 11 -11.49 8.62 11.63
N PHE A 12 -10.23 8.19 11.64
CA PHE A 12 -9.87 6.77 11.77
C PHE A 12 -9.80 6.37 13.24
N ILE A 13 -10.46 5.29 13.61
CA ILE A 13 -10.38 4.71 14.95
C ILE A 13 -9.62 3.39 14.83
N SER A 14 -8.51 3.25 15.55
CA SER A 14 -7.73 2.00 15.52
C SER A 14 -8.46 0.87 16.25
N GLU A 15 -8.02 -0.37 16.07
CA GLU A 15 -8.50 -1.56 16.79
C GLU A 15 -8.40 -1.39 18.33
N LYS A 16 -7.48 -0.55 18.81
CA LYS A 16 -7.35 -0.21 20.24
C LYS A 16 -8.30 0.89 20.71
N GLY A 17 -9.16 1.41 19.84
CA GLY A 17 -10.11 2.48 20.14
C GLY A 17 -9.49 3.89 20.12
N ILE A 18 -8.26 4.05 19.59
CA ILE A 18 -7.60 5.36 19.54
C ILE A 18 -8.10 6.14 18.33
N ALA A 19 -8.68 7.31 18.59
CA ALA A 19 -9.16 8.21 17.54
C ALA A 19 -8.01 8.99 16.92
N ASN A 20 -7.97 9.00 15.58
CA ASN A 20 -7.04 9.75 14.77
C ASN A 20 -7.84 10.69 13.87
N GLU A 21 -7.69 11.99 14.05
CA GLU A 21 -8.41 13.00 13.27
C GLU A 21 -8.11 12.87 11.79
N ALA A 22 -6.82 12.77 11.43
CA ALA A 22 -6.38 12.58 10.06
C ALA A 22 -5.14 11.70 10.00
N ILE A 23 -5.14 10.73 9.08
CA ILE A 23 -3.98 9.92 8.70
C ILE A 23 -3.74 10.13 7.22
N THR A 24 -2.55 10.61 6.87
CA THR A 24 -2.13 10.76 5.47
C THR A 24 -1.44 9.47 5.02
N LEU A 25 -1.95 8.88 3.95
CA LEU A 25 -1.33 7.77 3.23
C LEU A 25 -0.53 8.34 2.07
N SER A 26 0.75 8.02 2.03
CA SER A 26 1.57 8.19 0.84
C SER A 26 1.58 6.91 0.00
N TYR A 27 1.67 7.06 -1.31
CA TYR A 27 1.71 5.95 -2.25
C TYR A 27 2.41 6.32 -3.55
N GLU A 28 2.84 5.29 -4.26
CA GLU A 28 3.46 5.39 -5.58
C GLU A 28 2.79 4.43 -6.56
N VAL A 29 2.90 4.79 -7.85
CA VAL A 29 2.35 4.01 -8.96
C VAL A 29 3.44 3.75 -9.99
N PHE A 30 3.55 2.50 -10.44
CA PHE A 30 4.55 2.06 -11.42
C PHE A 30 3.87 1.34 -12.58
N GLY A 31 4.52 1.35 -13.75
CA GLY A 31 4.00 0.68 -14.94
C GLY A 31 2.86 1.44 -15.59
N LYS A 32 1.78 0.72 -15.93
CA LYS A 32 0.62 1.32 -16.61
C LYS A 32 -0.12 2.29 -15.71
N GLU A 33 -0.72 3.31 -16.31
CA GLU A 33 -1.50 4.33 -15.59
C GLU A 33 -2.64 3.70 -14.78
N LEU A 34 -2.95 4.28 -13.63
CA LEU A 34 -4.02 3.79 -12.76
C LEU A 34 -5.34 3.67 -13.54
N HIS A 35 -6.05 2.55 -13.38
CA HIS A 35 -7.29 2.21 -14.09
C HIS A 35 -7.16 1.87 -15.58
N THR A 36 -5.94 1.79 -16.14
CA THR A 36 -5.72 1.37 -17.54
C THR A 36 -5.28 -0.09 -17.68
N ALA A 37 -4.93 -0.73 -16.58
CA ALA A 37 -4.50 -2.13 -16.53
C ALA A 37 -4.92 -2.79 -15.20
N PRO A 38 -4.87 -4.13 -15.09
CA PRO A 38 -5.10 -4.81 -13.82
C PRO A 38 -4.11 -4.34 -12.76
N ILE A 39 -4.60 -4.11 -11.54
CA ILE A 39 -3.82 -3.49 -10.46
C ILE A 39 -3.25 -4.55 -9.54
N VAL A 40 -1.93 -4.55 -9.36
CA VAL A 40 -1.24 -5.35 -8.33
C VAL A 40 -0.88 -4.41 -7.19
N LEU A 41 -1.42 -4.69 -6.00
CA LEU A 41 -1.04 -3.98 -4.78
C LEU A 41 0.16 -4.68 -4.13
N ILE A 42 1.24 -3.94 -3.88
CA ILE A 42 2.42 -4.43 -3.16
C ILE A 42 2.49 -3.78 -1.79
N ASN A 43 2.44 -4.61 -0.74
CA ASN A 43 2.66 -4.22 0.64
C ASN A 43 4.11 -4.49 1.05
N HIS A 44 4.81 -3.46 1.50
CA HIS A 44 6.22 -3.58 1.90
C HIS A 44 6.41 -4.20 3.29
N ALA A 45 7.61 -4.73 3.55
CA ALA A 45 8.01 -5.26 4.86
C ALA A 45 8.38 -4.14 5.86
N LEU A 46 8.78 -4.49 7.09
CA LEU A 46 9.03 -3.53 8.18
C LEU A 46 9.96 -2.35 7.80
N THR A 47 11.06 -2.62 7.10
CA THR A 47 12.06 -1.60 6.71
C THR A 47 11.92 -1.14 5.26
N GLY A 48 10.82 -1.50 4.60
CA GLY A 48 10.52 -1.09 3.23
C GLY A 48 9.73 0.22 3.17
N ASN A 49 9.33 0.57 1.95
CA ASN A 49 8.53 1.75 1.64
C ASN A 49 7.76 1.54 0.33
N SER A 50 7.09 2.59 -0.19
CA SER A 50 6.35 2.52 -1.46
C SER A 50 7.22 2.45 -2.72
N ASP A 51 8.54 2.67 -2.64
CA ASP A 51 9.45 2.61 -3.79
C ASP A 51 9.81 1.17 -4.13
N VAL A 52 8.92 0.51 -4.86
CA VAL A 52 9.01 -0.93 -5.17
C VAL A 52 9.80 -1.25 -6.44
N ALA A 53 9.87 -0.35 -7.41
CA ALA A 53 10.45 -0.62 -8.72
C ALA A 53 11.24 0.56 -9.30
N GLY A 54 11.80 0.41 -10.50
CA GLY A 54 12.71 1.39 -11.06
C GLY A 54 14.13 1.24 -10.53
N GLU A 55 14.95 2.28 -10.66
CA GLU A 55 16.38 2.22 -10.34
C GLU A 55 16.66 1.97 -8.85
N ASN A 56 15.89 2.63 -7.98
CA ASN A 56 16.06 2.62 -6.53
C ASN A 56 15.11 1.67 -5.80
N GLY A 57 14.13 1.09 -6.51
CA GLY A 57 13.10 0.28 -5.90
C GLY A 57 13.64 -1.00 -5.25
N TRP A 58 13.20 -1.28 -4.02
CA TRP A 58 13.70 -2.41 -3.24
C TRP A 58 13.31 -3.78 -3.82
N TRP A 59 12.30 -3.82 -4.71
CA TRP A 59 11.88 -5.03 -5.39
C TRP A 59 12.09 -5.00 -6.91
N LYS A 60 13.01 -4.16 -7.38
CA LYS A 60 13.26 -3.96 -8.80
C LYS A 60 13.59 -5.23 -9.57
N ASP A 61 14.15 -6.27 -8.95
CA ASP A 61 14.45 -7.55 -9.64
C ASP A 61 13.23 -8.41 -9.92
N VAL A 62 12.10 -8.15 -9.24
CA VAL A 62 10.83 -8.86 -9.43
C VAL A 62 9.83 -7.99 -10.20
N VAL A 63 9.85 -6.67 -9.97
CA VAL A 63 8.92 -5.69 -10.54
C VAL A 63 9.62 -4.82 -11.57
N GLY A 64 9.20 -4.88 -12.83
CA GLY A 64 9.78 -4.09 -13.92
C GLY A 64 9.46 -4.65 -15.30
N GLU A 65 10.00 -4.02 -16.35
CA GLU A 65 9.75 -4.45 -17.72
C GLU A 65 10.33 -5.86 -17.98
N ASN A 66 9.52 -6.75 -18.55
CA ASN A 66 9.87 -8.16 -18.77
C ASN A 66 10.16 -8.97 -17.48
N LYS A 67 9.77 -8.49 -16.30
CA LYS A 67 9.96 -9.19 -15.03
C LYS A 67 8.71 -9.98 -14.63
N VAL A 68 8.78 -10.69 -13.50
CA VAL A 68 7.67 -11.52 -12.98
C VAL A 68 6.40 -10.68 -12.82
N ILE A 69 6.54 -9.52 -12.21
CA ILE A 69 5.49 -8.50 -12.15
C ILE A 69 5.81 -7.45 -13.22
N ASP A 70 5.30 -7.70 -14.44
CA ASP A 70 5.63 -6.92 -15.63
C ASP A 70 4.90 -5.57 -15.67
N THR A 71 5.65 -4.48 -15.53
CA THR A 71 5.11 -3.10 -15.53
C THR A 71 4.50 -2.69 -16.87
N ARG A 72 4.70 -3.47 -17.94
CA ARG A 72 4.02 -3.26 -19.24
C ARG A 72 2.63 -3.88 -19.28
N LYS A 73 2.30 -4.76 -18.33
CA LYS A 73 1.01 -5.49 -18.26
C LYS A 73 0.14 -5.04 -17.10
N TYR A 74 0.75 -4.58 -16.02
CA TYR A 74 0.05 -4.24 -14.78
C TYR A 74 0.28 -2.78 -14.39
N THR A 75 -0.70 -2.24 -13.66
CA THR A 75 -0.49 -1.07 -12.82
C THR A 75 -0.04 -1.57 -11.45
N ILE A 76 1.11 -1.12 -10.99
CA ILE A 76 1.60 -1.46 -9.65
C ILE A 76 1.29 -0.31 -8.72
N LEU A 77 0.59 -0.61 -7.64
CA LEU A 77 0.29 0.33 -6.57
C LEU A 77 1.05 -0.11 -5.32
N ALA A 78 1.69 0.82 -4.62
CA ALA A 78 2.28 0.56 -3.31
C ALA A 78 1.97 1.72 -2.38
N PHE A 79 1.29 1.44 -1.27
CA PHE A 79 1.18 2.38 -0.16
C PHE A 79 2.43 2.28 0.71
N ASN A 80 2.84 3.41 1.25
CA ASN A 80 3.79 3.45 2.35
C ASN A 80 3.03 3.25 3.67
N ILE A 81 3.60 2.48 4.60
CA ILE A 81 3.03 2.32 5.94
C ILE A 81 3.13 3.67 6.67
N PRO A 82 2.00 4.24 7.12
CA PRO A 82 1.99 5.55 7.76
C PRO A 82 2.92 5.59 8.98
N GLY A 83 3.74 6.64 9.06
CA GLY A 83 4.61 6.87 10.18
C GLY A 83 5.99 6.19 10.10
N ASN A 84 6.33 5.51 9.01
CA ASN A 84 7.68 4.91 8.85
C ASN A 84 8.77 5.93 8.48
N GLY A 85 8.42 7.19 8.19
CA GLY A 85 9.35 8.28 7.88
C GLY A 85 9.79 8.39 6.41
N TYR A 86 9.40 7.47 5.52
CA TYR A 86 9.81 7.52 4.10
C TYR A 86 9.33 8.80 3.38
N ASP A 87 8.12 9.24 3.71
CA ASP A 87 7.49 10.47 3.22
C ASP A 87 7.76 11.69 4.12
N GLY A 88 8.67 11.56 5.08
CA GLY A 88 8.93 12.56 6.11
C GLY A 88 7.91 12.59 7.25
N PHE A 89 6.88 11.72 7.24
CA PHE A 89 5.88 11.63 8.30
C PHE A 89 6.19 10.48 9.27
N VAL A 90 6.14 10.77 10.57
CA VAL A 90 6.40 9.81 11.66
C VAL A 90 5.21 9.81 12.61
N ILE A 91 4.80 8.62 13.05
CA ILE A 91 3.82 8.44 14.12
C ILE A 91 4.58 8.09 15.40
N GLU A 92 4.58 8.99 16.39
CA GLU A 92 5.29 8.78 17.66
C GLU A 92 4.69 7.61 18.46
N ASN A 93 3.36 7.55 18.55
CA ASN A 93 2.64 6.50 19.24
C ASN A 93 2.34 5.31 18.31
N TYR A 94 3.35 4.81 17.57
CA TYR A 94 3.19 3.69 16.64
C TYR A 94 2.61 2.42 17.28
N LYS A 95 2.76 2.28 18.61
CA LYS A 95 2.19 1.18 19.39
C LYS A 95 0.66 1.20 19.44
N ASP A 96 0.02 2.29 19.06
CA ASP A 96 -1.44 2.40 19.01
C ASP A 96 -2.04 1.67 17.79
N PHE A 97 -1.17 1.23 16.86
CA PHE A 97 -1.53 0.55 15.63
C PHE A 97 -1.11 -0.91 15.64
N VAL A 98 -1.92 -1.75 15.00
CA VAL A 98 -1.61 -3.13 14.64
C VAL A 98 -1.69 -3.32 13.12
N ALA A 99 -1.22 -4.45 12.60
CA ALA A 99 -1.25 -4.73 11.16
C ALA A 99 -2.65 -4.62 10.55
N ARG A 100 -3.69 -4.96 11.32
CA ARG A 100 -5.10 -4.83 10.93
C ARG A 100 -5.52 -3.37 10.70
N ASP A 101 -5.01 -2.42 11.48
CA ASP A 101 -5.27 -0.99 11.27
C ASP A 101 -4.68 -0.52 9.94
N ILE A 102 -3.44 -0.95 9.65
CA ILE A 102 -2.77 -0.62 8.39
C ILE A 102 -3.54 -1.23 7.21
N ALA A 103 -4.01 -2.46 7.34
CA ALA A 103 -4.86 -3.09 6.33
C ALA A 103 -6.17 -2.32 6.10
N GLN A 104 -6.85 -1.87 7.16
CA GLN A 104 -8.05 -1.03 7.04
C GLN A 104 -7.76 0.29 6.34
N LEU A 105 -6.67 0.97 6.72
CA LEU A 105 -6.23 2.21 6.09
C LEU A 105 -5.96 2.02 4.60
N PHE A 106 -5.27 0.96 4.20
CA PHE A 106 -5.02 0.66 2.79
C PHE A 106 -6.32 0.36 2.03
N LEU A 107 -7.26 -0.39 2.62
CA LEU A 107 -8.59 -0.61 2.02
C LEU A 107 -9.38 0.70 1.85
N ILE A 108 -9.30 1.63 2.81
CA ILE A 108 -9.89 2.97 2.67
C ILE A 108 -9.17 3.76 1.57
N GLY A 109 -7.85 3.66 1.48
CA GLY A 109 -7.03 4.26 0.42
C GLY A 109 -7.47 3.78 -0.96
N LEU A 110 -7.65 2.47 -1.15
CA LEU A 110 -8.19 1.88 -2.38
C LEU A 110 -9.57 2.46 -2.73
N LYS A 111 -10.48 2.54 -1.75
CA LYS A 111 -11.81 3.15 -1.95
C LYS A 111 -11.72 4.61 -2.39
N LYS A 112 -10.83 5.40 -1.79
CA LYS A 112 -10.60 6.82 -2.16
C LYS A 112 -9.99 6.96 -3.56
N LEU A 113 -9.14 6.01 -3.97
CA LEU A 113 -8.65 5.88 -5.35
C LEU A 113 -9.69 5.33 -6.32
N LYS A 114 -10.92 5.03 -5.88
CA LYS A 114 -11.99 4.42 -6.69
C LYS A 114 -11.59 3.06 -7.26
N ILE A 115 -10.70 2.35 -6.58
CA ILE A 115 -10.28 0.98 -6.91
C ILE A 115 -11.24 0.02 -6.22
N LYS A 116 -12.05 -0.68 -7.01
CA LYS A 116 -13.05 -1.63 -6.51
C LYS A 116 -12.49 -3.04 -6.33
N GLU A 117 -11.47 -3.38 -7.10
CA GLU A 117 -10.95 -4.74 -7.24
C GLU A 117 -9.48 -4.68 -7.65
N LEU A 118 -8.69 -5.59 -7.09
CA LEU A 118 -7.29 -5.79 -7.41
C LEU A 118 -7.13 -7.09 -8.18
N PHE A 119 -6.15 -7.14 -9.08
CA PHE A 119 -5.72 -8.39 -9.70
C PHE A 119 -5.03 -9.29 -8.67
N ALA A 120 -4.18 -8.70 -7.82
CA ALA A 120 -3.50 -9.41 -6.74
C ALA A 120 -3.10 -8.44 -5.61
N ILE A 121 -2.97 -8.98 -4.40
CA ILE A 121 -2.27 -8.35 -3.29
C ILE A 121 -1.05 -9.19 -2.98
N VAL A 122 0.12 -8.57 -2.92
CA VAL A 122 1.41 -9.24 -2.74
C VAL A 122 2.18 -8.57 -1.61
N GLY A 123 2.78 -9.36 -0.73
CA GLY A 123 3.66 -8.85 0.32
C GLY A 123 4.37 -9.99 1.05
N GLY A 124 5.58 -9.72 1.55
CA GLY A 124 6.35 -10.65 2.38
C GLY A 124 6.58 -10.08 3.79
N SER A 125 6.88 -10.94 4.76
CA SER A 125 7.09 -10.53 6.16
C SER A 125 5.90 -9.71 6.69
N LEU A 126 6.12 -8.54 7.28
CA LEU A 126 5.04 -7.62 7.70
C LEU A 126 4.05 -7.31 6.57
N GLY A 127 4.53 -7.10 5.34
CA GLY A 127 3.68 -6.83 4.19
C GLY A 127 2.75 -7.99 3.85
N GLY A 128 3.20 -9.22 4.09
CA GLY A 128 2.38 -10.43 3.96
C GLY A 128 1.31 -10.52 5.04
N GLY A 129 1.64 -10.15 6.28
CA GLY A 129 0.65 -10.05 7.37
C GLY A 129 -0.43 -9.00 7.09
N ILE A 130 -0.04 -7.84 6.56
CA ILE A 130 -1.00 -6.81 6.13
C ILE A 130 -1.86 -7.32 4.96
N ALA A 131 -1.27 -7.98 3.96
CA ALA A 131 -2.02 -8.56 2.85
C ALA A 131 -3.07 -9.58 3.32
N TRP A 132 -2.71 -10.42 4.31
CA TRP A 132 -3.65 -11.36 4.93
C TRP A 132 -4.80 -10.62 5.61
N GLU A 133 -4.51 -9.62 6.46
CA GLU A 133 -5.57 -8.84 7.13
C GLU A 133 -6.49 -8.15 6.12
N MET A 134 -5.95 -7.63 5.01
CA MET A 134 -6.77 -7.05 3.94
C MET A 134 -7.75 -8.08 3.34
N ALA A 135 -7.28 -9.32 3.09
CA ALA A 135 -8.13 -10.39 2.58
C ALA A 135 -9.19 -10.84 3.59
N VAL A 136 -8.87 -10.84 4.89
CA VAL A 136 -9.84 -11.14 5.96
C VAL A 136 -10.91 -10.05 6.08
N LEU A 137 -10.49 -8.77 6.05
CA LEU A 137 -11.39 -7.62 6.18
C LEU A 137 -12.26 -7.38 4.94
N ASN A 138 -11.75 -7.72 3.75
CA ASN A 138 -12.48 -7.61 2.49
C ASN A 138 -12.19 -8.82 1.58
N PRO A 139 -12.89 -9.95 1.75
CA PRO A 139 -12.63 -11.19 1.01
C PRO A 139 -12.83 -11.10 -0.51
N VAL A 140 -13.49 -10.05 -1.00
CA VAL A 140 -13.76 -9.81 -2.42
C VAL A 140 -12.87 -8.71 -3.01
N VAL A 141 -11.81 -8.30 -2.30
CA VAL A 141 -10.89 -7.25 -2.75
C VAL A 141 -10.05 -7.67 -3.97
N THR A 142 -9.77 -8.97 -4.09
CA THR A 142 -9.09 -9.58 -5.24
C THR A 142 -10.04 -10.46 -6.02
N LYS A 143 -9.78 -10.58 -7.31
CA LYS A 143 -10.49 -11.47 -8.23
C LYS A 143 -9.93 -12.89 -8.24
#